data_AF-A0A3D0S2S0-F1
#
_entry.id   AF-A0A3D0S2S0-F1
#
_cell.length_a   1.000
_cell.length_b   1.000
_cell.length_c   1.000
_cell.angle_alpha   90.00
_cell.angle_beta   90.00
_cell.angle_gamma   90.00
#
_symmetry.space_group_name_H-M   'P 1'
#
loop_
_entity.id
_entity.type
_entity.pdbx_description
1 polymer ?
#
loop_
_entity_poly.entity_id
_entity_poly.type
_entity_poly.pdbx_seq_one_letter_code
_entity_poly.pdbx_strand_id
1 'polypeptide(L)' 'MGVTEIAAMLGVSGQRVSQLSRTRAFPEPVAELAAGRVWLRADVEKWARETGRL' A
#
# COMPACT_ATOMS: atom_id res chain seq x y z
N MET A 1 4.58 -6.57 -2.29
CA MET A 1 5.03 -5.23 -1.83
C MET A 1 4.68 -5.09 -0.36
N GLY A 2 5.63 -4.73 0.49
CA GLY A 2 5.36 -4.35 1.87
C GLY A 2 5.20 -2.83 2.02
N VAL A 3 5.11 -2.38 3.26
CA VAL A 3 4.90 -0.95 3.61
C VAL A 3 6.03 -0.07 3.05
N THR A 4 7.28 -0.51 3.15
CA THR A 4 8.45 0.27 2.72
C THR A 4 8.49 0.44 1.21
N GLU A 5 8.21 -0.61 0.43
CA GLU A 5 8.22 -0.51 -1.03
C GLU A 5 7.06 0.35 -1.55
N ILE A 6 5.90 0.28 -0.90
CA ILE A 6 4.76 1.14 -1.23
C ILE A 6 5.06 2.61 -0.88
N ALA A 7 5.72 2.86 0.26
CA ALA A 7 6.12 4.20 0.68
C ALA A 7 7.06 4.84 -0.36
N ALA A 8 8.07 4.09 -0.82
CA ALA A 8 8.96 4.53 -1.89
C ALA A 8 8.21 4.78 -3.21
N MET A 9 7.28 3.90 -3.58
CA MET A 9 6.48 4.03 -4.81
C MET A 9 5.61 5.31 -4.82
N LEU A 10 5.04 5.67 -3.68
CA LEU A 10 4.12 6.81 -3.53
C LEU A 10 4.84 8.11 -3.14
N GLY A 11 6.14 8.08 -2.85
CA GLY A 11 6.87 9.24 -2.33
C GLY A 11 6.36 9.72 -0.96
N VAL A 12 5.87 8.81 -0.11
CA VAL A 12 5.34 9.13 1.24
C VAL A 12 6.06 8.32 2.31
N SER A 13 5.82 8.63 3.59
CA SER A 13 6.37 7.85 4.70
C SER A 13 5.69 6.49 4.85
N GLY A 14 6.41 5.51 5.41
CA GLY A 14 5.82 4.22 5.79
C GLY A 14 4.67 4.36 6.78
N GLN A 15 4.73 5.32 7.70
CA GLN A 15 3.62 5.63 8.61
C GLN A 15 2.36 6.05 7.86
N ARG A 16 2.49 6.84 6.78
CA ARG A 16 1.36 7.22 5.93
C ARG A 16 0.75 6.00 5.24
N VAL A 17 1.58 5.08 4.72
CA VAL A 17 1.09 3.83 4.13
C VAL A 17 0.36 2.98 5.17
N SER A 18 0.89 2.84 6.38
CA SER A 18 0.22 2.12 7.48
C SER A 18 -1.10 2.75 7.93
N GLN A 19 -1.29 4.07 7.75
CA GLN A 19 -2.59 4.71 7.96
C GLN A 19 -3.55 4.40 6.81
N LEU A 20 -3.09 4.49 5.57
CA LEU A 20 -3.90 4.23 4.38
C LEU A 20 -4.37 2.77 4.34
N SER A 21 -3.51 1.82 4.69
CA SER A 21 -3.83 0.39 4.72
C SER A 21 -4.86 -0.02 5.77
N ARG A 22 -5.30 0.90 6.63
CA ARG A 22 -6.42 0.71 7.56
C ARG A 22 -7.75 1.26 7.02
N THR A 23 -7.73 1.90 5.86
CA THR A 23 -8.92 2.45 5.22
C THR A 23 -9.50 1.42 4.24
N ARG A 24 -10.83 1.38 4.11
CA ARG A 24 -11.53 0.49 3.17
C ARG A 24 -11.23 0.76 1.70
N ALA A 25 -10.67 1.93 1.40
CA ALA A 25 -10.32 2.31 0.04
C ALA A 25 -8.97 1.73 -0.39
N PHE A 26 -8.10 1.34 0.56
CA PHE A 26 -6.79 0.78 0.22
C PHE A 26 -6.93 -0.71 -0.15
N PRO A 27 -6.11 -1.24 -1.07
CA PRO A 27 -6.20 -2.64 -1.47
C PRO A 27 -6.05 -3.62 -0.29
N GLU A 28 -6.80 -4.71 -0.36
CA GLU A 28 -6.64 -5.82 0.57
C GLU A 28 -5.27 -6.50 0.38
N PRO A 29 -4.59 -6.90 1.47
CA PRO A 29 -3.33 -7.61 1.37
C PRO A 29 -3.56 -9.03 0.81
N VAL A 30 -2.60 -9.52 0.02
CA VAL A 30 -2.59 -10.91 -0.44
C VAL A 30 -1.99 -11.87 0.59
N ALA A 31 -1.26 -11.34 1.58
CA ALA A 31 -0.78 -12.11 2.72
C ALA A 31 -0.58 -11.23 3.94
N GLU A 32 -0.79 -11.81 5.12
CA GLU A 32 -0.35 -11.26 6.40
C GLU A 32 0.77 -12.14 6.95
N LEU A 33 1.99 -11.60 6.99
CA LEU A 33 3.18 -12.29 7.50
C LEU A 33 3.59 -11.71 8.86
N ALA A 34 4.45 -12.41 9.58
CA ALA A 34 5.04 -11.89 10.82
C ALA A 34 5.78 -10.55 10.62
N ALA A 35 6.38 -10.35 9.43
CA ALA A 35 7.04 -9.11 9.05
C ALA A 35 6.07 -7.98 8.64
N GLY A 36 4.78 -8.28 8.47
CA GLY A 36 3.75 -7.33 8.04
C GLY A 36 2.92 -7.83 6.86
N ARG A 37 2.00 -6.96 6.43
CA ARG A 37 1.12 -7.20 5.28
C ARG A 37 1.86 -7.07 3.96
N VAL A 38 1.45 -7.87 2.99
CA VAL A 38 2.00 -7.89 1.63
C VAL A 38 0.88 -7.68 0.63
N TRP A 39 1.08 -6.76 -0.32
CA TRP A 39 0.15 -6.44 -1.41
C TRP A 39 0.73 -6.79 -2.77
N LEU A 40 -0.15 -7.08 -3.73
CA LEU A 40 0.23 -7.11 -5.14
C LEU A 40 0.56 -5.70 -5.61
N ARG A 41 1.65 -5.57 -6.38
CA ARG A 41 2.04 -4.28 -6.97
C ARG A 41 0.93 -3.69 -7.83
N ALA A 42 0.29 -4.52 -8.66
CA ALA A 42 -0.75 -4.10 -9.59
C ALA A 42 -1.95 -3.45 -8.88
N ASP A 43 -2.38 -4.01 -7.75
CA ASP A 43 -3.52 -3.48 -7.00
C ASP A 43 -3.19 -2.12 -6.36
N VAL A 44 -1.99 -1.98 -5.79
CA VAL A 44 -1.54 -0.70 -5.22
C VAL A 44 -1.36 0.36 -6.31
N GLU A 45 -0.82 0.01 -7.48
CA GLU A 45 -0.70 0.94 -8.60
C GLU A 45 -2.06 1.37 -9.14
N LYS A 46 -2.99 0.43 -9.31
CA LYS A 46 -4.36 0.73 -9.77
C LYS A 46 -5.05 1.70 -8.80
N TRP A 47 -5.05 1.37 -7.51
CA TRP A 47 -5.62 2.23 -6.48
C TRP A 47 -4.94 3.61 -6.43
N ALA A 48 -3.61 3.66 -6.57
CA ALA A 48 -2.88 4.91 -6.53
C ALA A 48 -3.30 5.83 -7.69
N ARG A 49 -3.45 5.28 -8.91
CA ARG A 49 -3.93 6.03 -10.08
C ARG A 49 -5.37 6.50 -9.93
N GLU A 50 -6.27 5.62 -9.48
CA GLU A 50 -7.69 5.92 -9.27
C GLU A 50 -7.90 7.04 -8.24
N THR A 51 -6.94 7.23 -7.34
CA THR A 51 -7.03 8.19 -6.24
C THR A 51 -6.04 9.35 -6.35
N GLY A 52 -5.34 9.51 -7.49
CA GLY A 52 -4.42 10.63 -7.76
C GLY A 52 -3.13 10.63 -6.93
N ARG A 53 -2.64 9.44 -6.54
CA ARG A 53 -1.38 9.22 -5.78
C ARG A 53 -0.24 8.71 -6.66
N LEU A 54 -0.52 8.41 -7.93
CA LEU A 54 0.40 8.12 -9.03
C LEU A 54 -0.13 8.80 -10.30
#